data_AF-A0AAD5TNP1-F1
#
_entry.id   AF-A0AAD5TNP1-F1
#
_cell.length_a   1.000
_cell.length_b   1.000
_cell.length_c   1.000
_cell.angle_alpha   90.00
_cell.angle_beta   90.00
_cell.angle_gamma   90.00
#
_symmetry.space_group_name_H-M   'P 1'
#
loop_
_entity.id
_entity.type
_entity.pdbx_description
1 polymer ?
#
loop_
_entity_poly.entity_id
_entity_poly.type
_entity_poly.pdbx_seq_one_letter_code
_entity_poly.pdbx_strand_id
1 'polypeptide(L)'
;MYASSVANLAEQLGLPGWFVEEKNAQYVDLNQKNKQALQWLYANYWIVQKTYVANTTSDLRLLLGRYKLAMKQNAKGNTKLLSDSPNLLSEAAAVTTPDNYSDILIPLLLEPGFLVPATAKKRIDNPDVPLPGALVLLWADALLYFERTWSGFIYDLFQQIVEALAEASPATGGTDRLADSSYLATLGRSL
;
A
#
# COMPACT_ATOMS: atom_id res chain seq x y z
N MET A 1 22.02 -30.24 -27.98
CA MET A 1 21.37 -29.39 -29.00
C MET A 1 19.89 -29.32 -28.67
N TYR A 2 19.39 -28.19 -28.16
CA TYR A 2 17.95 -27.99 -27.96
C TYR A 2 17.53 -26.76 -28.76
N ALA A 3 17.11 -26.96 -30.00
CA ALA A 3 16.35 -25.97 -30.74
C ALA A 3 14.87 -26.26 -30.50
N SER A 4 14.32 -25.75 -29.41
CA SER A 4 12.87 -25.74 -29.22
C SER A 4 12.28 -24.72 -30.20
N SER A 5 11.28 -25.12 -30.98
CA SER A 5 10.56 -24.19 -31.86
C SER A 5 9.95 -23.06 -31.04
N VAL A 6 10.04 -21.82 -31.53
CA VAL A 6 9.43 -20.64 -30.89
C VAL A 6 7.92 -20.85 -30.69
N ALA A 7 7.27 -21.62 -31.57
CA ALA A 7 5.86 -21.99 -31.42
C ALA A 7 5.61 -22.85 -30.17
N ASN A 8 6.50 -23.79 -29.87
CA ASN A 8 6.38 -24.64 -28.69
C ASN A 8 6.62 -23.84 -27.40
N LEU A 9 7.51 -22.85 -27.43
CA LEU A 9 7.72 -21.94 -26.29
C LEU A 9 6.50 -21.04 -26.05
N ALA A 10 5.86 -20.55 -27.11
CA ALA A 10 4.64 -19.76 -26.97
C ALA A 10 3.48 -20.57 -26.40
N GLU A 11 3.31 -21.82 -26.85
CA GLU A 11 2.30 -22.72 -26.29
C GLU A 11 2.55 -23.00 -24.79
N GLN A 12 3.81 -23.21 -24.39
CA GLN A 12 4.19 -23.39 -22.98
C GLN A 12 3.89 -22.16 -22.12
N LEU A 13 4.02 -20.96 -22.68
CA LEU A 13 3.73 -19.70 -22.00
C LEU A 13 2.24 -19.30 -22.09
N GLY A 14 1.40 -20.10 -22.74
CA GLY A 14 -0.01 -19.80 -22.97
C GLY A 14 -0.23 -18.62 -23.93
N LEU A 15 0.77 -18.27 -24.73
CA LEU A 15 0.67 -17.22 -25.74
C LEU A 15 -0.16 -17.72 -26.93
N PRO A 16 -1.08 -16.91 -27.46
CA PRO A 16 -1.81 -17.26 -28.67
C PRO A 16 -0.88 -17.52 -29.85
N GLY A 17 -1.13 -18.57 -30.64
CA GLY A 17 -0.28 -18.95 -31.79
C GLY A 17 -0.06 -17.83 -32.81
N TRP A 18 -1.03 -16.91 -32.96
CA TRP A 18 -0.92 -15.75 -33.84
C TRP A 18 0.18 -14.75 -33.46
N PHE A 19 0.72 -14.80 -32.22
CA PHE A 19 1.90 -14.02 -31.83
C PHE A 19 3.19 -14.51 -32.50
N VAL A 20 3.30 -15.81 -32.78
CA VAL A 20 4.50 -16.45 -33.33
C VAL A 20 4.40 -16.69 -34.83
N GLU A 21 3.18 -16.68 -35.38
CA GLU A 21 2.93 -16.80 -36.81
C GLU A 21 3.38 -15.54 -37.57
N GLU A 22 4.68 -15.44 -37.81
CA GLU A 22 5.27 -14.47 -38.74
C GLU A 22 5.12 -14.99 -40.17
N LYS A 23 3.89 -15.06 -40.70
CA LYS A 23 3.71 -15.28 -42.14
C LYS A 23 2.67 -14.33 -42.72
N ASN A 24 3.15 -13.51 -43.65
CA ASN A 24 2.44 -12.60 -44.56
C ASN A 24 2.09 -11.21 -44.01
N ALA A 25 3.10 -10.50 -43.48
CA ALA A 25 3.03 -9.08 -43.16
C ALA A 25 2.93 -8.15 -44.39
N GLN A 26 2.65 -8.67 -45.58
CA GLN A 26 2.47 -7.83 -46.77
C GLN A 26 1.05 -7.24 -46.88
N TYR A 27 0.08 -7.73 -46.09
CA TYR A 27 -1.32 -7.28 -46.12
C TYR A 27 -2.00 -7.14 -44.75
N VAL A 28 -1.29 -7.37 -43.64
CA VAL A 28 -1.92 -7.27 -42.31
C VAL A 28 -1.62 -5.91 -41.69
N ASP A 29 -2.67 -5.17 -41.35
CA ASP A 29 -2.57 -3.90 -40.63
C ASP A 29 -1.88 -4.13 -39.29
N LEU A 30 -0.61 -3.72 -39.21
CA LEU A 30 0.24 -3.85 -38.03
C LEU A 30 -0.41 -3.19 -36.81
N ASN A 31 -1.20 -2.14 -37.02
CA ASN A 31 -1.93 -1.48 -35.93
C ASN A 31 -2.99 -2.39 -35.31
N GLN A 32 -3.66 -3.20 -36.12
CA GLN A 32 -4.67 -4.14 -35.62
C GLN A 32 -4.02 -5.26 -34.80
N LYS A 33 -2.89 -5.80 -35.27
CA LYS A 33 -2.10 -6.79 -34.51
C LYS A 33 -1.58 -6.22 -33.19
N ASN A 34 -1.06 -4.99 -33.20
CA ASN A 34 -0.60 -4.32 -31.97
C ASN A 34 -1.74 -4.09 -30.98
N LYS A 35 -2.94 -3.68 -31.46
CA LYS A 35 -4.12 -3.54 -30.61
C LYS A 35 -4.54 -4.86 -29.98
N GLN A 36 -4.55 -5.95 -30.75
CA GLN A 36 -4.87 -7.28 -30.24
C GLN A 36 -3.84 -7.76 -29.21
N ALA A 37 -2.55 -7.50 -29.43
CA ALA A 37 -1.49 -7.82 -28.47
C ALA A 37 -1.63 -7.04 -27.16
N LEU A 38 -1.89 -5.73 -27.23
CA LEU A 38 -2.12 -4.90 -26.06
C LEU A 38 -3.39 -5.33 -25.29
N GLN A 39 -4.45 -5.69 -26.00
CA GLN A 39 -5.68 -6.18 -25.38
C GLN A 39 -5.44 -7.52 -24.67
N TRP A 40 -4.64 -8.41 -25.25
CA TRP A 40 -4.27 -9.67 -24.62
C TRP A 40 -3.41 -9.46 -23.37
N LEU A 41 -2.38 -8.60 -23.44
CA LEU A 41 -1.54 -8.23 -22.29
C LEU A 41 -2.37 -7.60 -21.17
N TYR A 42 -3.33 -6.75 -21.54
CA TYR A 42 -4.24 -6.13 -20.59
C TYR A 42 -5.08 -7.18 -19.85
N ALA A 43 -5.68 -8.12 -20.57
CA ALA A 43 -6.54 -9.14 -19.98
C ALA A 43 -5.77 -10.18 -19.15
N ASN A 44 -4.61 -10.65 -19.62
CA ASN A 44 -3.94 -11.81 -19.05
C ASN A 44 -2.80 -11.47 -18.08
N TYR A 45 -2.26 -10.25 -18.15
CA TYR A 45 -1.17 -9.81 -17.29
C TYR A 45 -1.61 -8.65 -16.39
N TRP A 46 -2.01 -7.51 -16.96
CA TRP A 46 -2.26 -6.30 -16.16
C TRP A 46 -3.51 -6.42 -15.26
N ILE A 47 -4.62 -6.97 -15.75
CA ILE A 47 -5.82 -7.17 -14.91
C ILE A 47 -5.49 -8.15 -13.78
N VAL A 48 -4.88 -9.29 -14.10
CA VAL A 48 -4.53 -10.32 -13.10
C VAL A 48 -3.63 -9.75 -12.02
N GLN A 49 -2.60 -8.99 -12.41
CA GLN A 49 -1.69 -8.34 -11.47
C GLN A 49 -2.41 -7.29 -10.60
N LYS A 50 -3.28 -6.46 -11.19
CA LYS A 50 -4.07 -5.48 -10.42
C LYS A 50 -5.02 -6.15 -9.44
N THR A 51 -5.70 -7.21 -9.86
CA THR A 51 -6.61 -7.98 -9.00
C THR A 51 -5.84 -8.68 -7.88
N TYR A 52 -4.67 -9.24 -8.18
CA TYR A 52 -3.80 -9.84 -7.16
C TYR A 52 -3.41 -8.80 -6.09
N VAL A 53 -2.83 -7.67 -6.51
CA VAL A 53 -2.43 -6.61 -5.56
C VAL A 53 -3.64 -6.10 -4.77
N ALA A 54 -4.78 -5.85 -5.41
CA ALA A 54 -5.98 -5.40 -4.72
C ALA A 54 -6.48 -6.39 -3.66
N ASN A 55 -6.50 -7.68 -3.99
CA ASN A 55 -6.93 -8.74 -3.08
C ASN A 55 -5.95 -8.88 -1.91
N THR A 56 -4.65 -8.94 -2.18
CA THR A 56 -3.58 -9.00 -1.17
C THR A 56 -3.67 -7.81 -0.21
N THR A 57 -3.86 -6.60 -0.73
CA THR A 57 -4.04 -5.40 0.11
C THR A 57 -5.31 -5.49 0.97
N SER A 58 -6.43 -5.99 0.44
CA SER A 58 -7.65 -6.14 1.23
C SER A 58 -7.51 -7.19 2.33
N ASP A 59 -6.85 -8.31 2.04
CA ASP A 59 -6.65 -9.40 3.00
C ASP A 59 -5.71 -8.95 4.12
N LEU A 60 -4.61 -8.27 3.79
CA LEU A 60 -3.70 -7.68 4.78
C LEU A 60 -4.39 -6.64 5.64
N ARG A 61 -5.24 -5.80 5.05
CA ARG A 61 -6.01 -4.81 5.81
C ARG A 61 -6.93 -5.46 6.83
N LEU A 62 -7.56 -6.60 6.48
CA LEU A 62 -8.38 -7.37 7.41
C LEU A 62 -7.54 -7.99 8.53
N LEU A 63 -6.39 -8.58 8.20
CA LEU A 63 -5.49 -9.21 9.18
C LEU A 63 -4.91 -8.20 10.17
N LEU A 64 -4.37 -7.09 9.68
CA LEU A 64 -3.85 -6.00 10.53
C LEU A 64 -4.97 -5.35 11.35
N GLY A 65 -6.18 -5.24 10.79
CA GLY A 65 -7.36 -4.77 11.50
C GLY A 65 -7.72 -5.68 12.69
N ARG A 66 -7.72 -7.00 12.47
CA ARG A 66 -7.94 -8.02 13.52
C ARG A 66 -6.84 -7.98 14.58
N TYR A 67 -5.58 -7.90 14.17
CA TYR A 67 -4.44 -7.77 15.09
C TYR A 67 -4.58 -6.52 15.98
N LYS A 68 -4.87 -5.37 15.38
CA LYS A 68 -5.07 -4.12 16.11
C LYS A 68 -6.23 -4.20 17.10
N LEU A 69 -7.32 -4.87 16.74
CA LEU A 69 -8.46 -5.09 17.64
C LEU A 69 -8.07 -6.00 18.80
N ALA A 70 -7.33 -7.09 18.55
CA ALA A 70 -6.80 -7.96 19.58
C ALA A 70 -5.91 -7.21 20.57
N MET A 71 -4.97 -6.40 20.08
CA MET A 71 -4.06 -5.61 20.92
C MET A 71 -4.80 -4.55 21.76
N LYS A 72 -5.84 -3.91 21.19
CA LYS A 72 -6.71 -2.99 21.95
C LYS A 72 -7.51 -3.69 23.04
N GLN A 73 -7.93 -4.94 22.82
CA GLN A 73 -8.66 -5.71 23.82
C GLN A 73 -7.73 -6.22 24.93
N ASN A 74 -6.48 -6.54 24.59
CA ASN A 74 -5.45 -6.84 25.58
C ASN A 74 -5.18 -5.63 26.50
N ALA A 75 -5.10 -4.42 25.93
CA ALA A 75 -5.00 -3.19 26.73
C ALA A 75 -6.21 -2.96 27.67
N LYS A 76 -7.33 -3.64 27.46
CA LYS A 76 -8.52 -3.64 28.32
C LYS A 76 -8.59 -4.87 29.25
N GLY A 77 -7.56 -5.70 29.30
CA GLY A 77 -7.46 -6.88 30.15
C GLY A 77 -8.05 -8.18 29.57
N ASN A 78 -8.45 -8.21 28.29
CA ASN A 78 -8.96 -9.42 27.65
C ASN A 78 -7.85 -10.15 26.89
N THR A 79 -7.30 -11.21 27.49
CA THR A 79 -6.13 -11.94 27.00
C THR A 79 -6.44 -13.01 25.94
N LYS A 80 -7.71 -13.38 25.74
CA LYS A 80 -8.09 -14.45 24.78
C LYS A 80 -7.72 -14.15 23.33
N LEU A 81 -7.78 -12.89 22.91
CA LEU A 81 -7.40 -12.51 21.54
C LEU A 81 -5.90 -12.30 21.37
N LEU A 82 -5.15 -12.20 22.47
CA LEU A 82 -3.70 -12.02 22.43
C LEU A 82 -2.99 -13.31 21.97
N SER A 83 -3.51 -14.48 22.36
CA SER A 83 -2.97 -15.77 21.90
C SER A 83 -3.09 -15.94 20.38
N ASP A 84 -4.05 -15.27 19.75
CA ASP A 84 -4.26 -15.33 18.30
C ASP A 84 -3.38 -14.32 17.53
N SER A 85 -2.82 -13.33 18.24
CA SER A 85 -1.93 -12.30 17.67
C SER A 85 -0.75 -12.85 16.86
N PRO A 86 0.06 -13.81 17.35
CA PRO A 86 1.16 -14.37 16.56
C PRO A 86 0.67 -15.12 15.31
N ASN A 87 -0.49 -15.77 15.38
CA ASN A 87 -1.08 -16.46 14.23
C ASN A 87 -1.48 -15.44 13.15
N LEU A 88 -2.10 -14.32 13.54
CA LEU A 88 -2.47 -13.24 12.62
C LEU A 88 -1.25 -12.59 11.95
N LEU A 89 -0.14 -12.41 12.67
CA LEU A 89 1.10 -11.88 12.10
C LEU A 89 1.75 -12.88 11.14
N SER A 90 1.71 -14.18 11.46
CA SER A 90 2.19 -15.23 10.57
C SER A 90 1.36 -15.37 9.29
N GLU A 91 0.04 -15.19 9.39
CA GLU A 91 -0.86 -15.19 8.24
C GLU A 91 -0.60 -13.96 7.35
N ALA A 92 -0.38 -12.79 7.96
CA ALA A 92 0.01 -11.58 7.22
C ALA A 92 1.36 -11.75 6.51
N ALA A 93 2.34 -12.38 7.16
CA ALA A 93 3.62 -12.72 6.55
C ALA A 93 3.52 -13.79 5.47
N ALA A 94 2.52 -14.68 5.51
CA ALA A 94 2.30 -15.67 4.46
C ALA A 94 1.65 -15.06 3.19
N VAL A 95 0.84 -14.02 3.36
CA VAL A 95 0.17 -13.31 2.26
C VAL A 95 1.11 -12.31 1.57
N THR A 96 2.16 -11.86 2.26
CA THR A 96 3.14 -10.87 1.76
C THR A 96 4.46 -11.56 1.44
N THR A 97 5.07 -11.25 0.29
CA THR A 97 6.39 -11.78 -0.08
C THR A 97 7.49 -10.76 0.21
N PRO A 98 8.76 -11.20 0.30
CA PRO A 98 9.91 -10.29 0.40
C PRO A 98 9.96 -9.25 -0.73
N ASP A 99 9.42 -9.59 -1.90
CA ASP A 99 9.46 -8.72 -3.08
C ASP A 99 8.31 -7.71 -3.15
N ASN A 100 7.29 -7.81 -2.28
CA ASN A 100 6.08 -6.99 -2.38
C ASN A 100 5.68 -6.28 -1.08
N TYR A 101 6.33 -6.55 0.05
CA TYR A 101 5.97 -5.89 1.32
C TYR A 101 6.19 -4.38 1.26
N SER A 102 7.19 -3.91 0.52
CA SER A 102 7.47 -2.48 0.36
C SER A 102 6.32 -1.76 -0.36
N ASP A 103 5.68 -2.41 -1.31
CA ASP A 103 4.68 -1.78 -2.17
C ASP A 103 3.25 -1.92 -1.61
N ILE A 104 3.06 -2.89 -0.71
CA ILE A 104 1.73 -3.25 -0.19
C ILE A 104 1.65 -3.00 1.31
N LEU A 105 2.52 -3.63 2.10
CA LEU A 105 2.43 -3.63 3.56
C LEU A 105 2.86 -2.28 4.16
N ILE A 106 3.96 -1.71 3.69
CA ILE A 106 4.47 -0.43 4.23
C ILE A 106 3.47 0.72 3.98
N PRO A 107 2.96 0.96 2.76
CA PRO A 107 1.96 2.00 2.52
C PRO A 107 0.72 1.80 3.39
N LEU A 108 0.25 0.54 3.53
CA LEU A 108 -0.89 0.22 4.39
C LEU A 108 -0.63 0.55 5.86
N LEU A 109 0.57 0.29 6.37
CA LEU A 109 0.95 0.66 7.74
C LEU A 109 1.03 2.17 7.94
N LEU A 110 1.43 2.93 6.91
CA LEU A 110 1.49 4.39 6.95
C LEU A 110 0.14 5.09 6.77
N GLU A 111 -0.92 4.36 6.42
CA GLU A 111 -2.27 4.93 6.31
C GLU A 111 -2.86 5.38 7.66
N PRO A 112 -3.69 6.45 7.66
CA PRO A 112 -4.46 6.86 8.83
C PRO A 112 -5.35 5.72 9.35
N GLY A 113 -5.08 5.27 10.57
CA GLY A 113 -5.74 4.11 11.15
C GLY A 113 -4.80 2.93 11.39
N PHE A 114 -3.54 2.99 10.97
CA PHE A 114 -2.53 1.97 11.31
C PHE A 114 -1.46 2.55 12.24
N LEU A 115 -0.22 2.72 11.76
CA LEU A 115 0.85 3.40 12.52
C LEU A 115 0.49 4.86 12.77
N VAL A 116 -0.19 5.49 11.80
CA VAL A 116 -0.70 6.85 11.94
C VAL A 116 -2.05 6.80 12.67
N PRO A 117 -2.20 7.44 13.85
CA PRO A 117 -3.48 7.45 14.55
C PRO A 117 -4.58 8.14 13.73
N ALA A 118 -5.76 7.52 13.68
CA ALA A 118 -6.92 8.11 12.98
C ALA A 118 -7.39 9.42 13.62
N THR A 119 -7.28 9.56 14.95
CA THR A 119 -7.69 10.77 15.67
C THR A 119 -6.53 11.76 15.75
N ALA A 120 -6.72 12.99 15.28
CA ALA A 120 -5.72 14.06 15.34
C ALA A 120 -5.18 14.29 16.77
N LYS A 121 -6.00 14.15 17.81
CA LYS A 121 -5.60 14.26 19.22
C LYS A 121 -4.54 13.25 19.68
N LYS A 122 -4.36 12.16 18.93
CA LYS A 122 -3.35 11.12 19.19
C LYS A 122 -2.12 11.31 18.30
N ARG A 123 -2.17 12.24 17.34
CA ARG A 123 -1.04 12.72 16.58
C ARG A 123 -0.37 13.78 17.44
N ILE A 124 0.92 13.64 17.64
CA ILE A 124 1.65 14.52 18.52
C ILE A 124 2.12 15.68 17.65
N ASP A 125 1.54 16.85 17.89
CA ASP A 125 1.91 18.07 17.17
C ASP A 125 3.13 18.77 17.81
N ASN A 126 3.53 18.37 19.03
CA ASN A 126 4.60 19.01 19.78
C ASN A 126 5.77 18.02 20.04
N PRO A 127 7.00 18.30 19.55
CA PRO A 127 8.16 17.41 19.71
C PRO A 127 8.51 17.08 21.16
N ASP A 128 8.09 17.90 22.13
CA ASP A 128 8.39 17.71 23.55
C ASP A 128 7.45 16.72 24.25
N VAL A 129 6.38 16.25 23.58
CA VAL A 129 5.42 15.32 24.18
C VAL A 129 5.80 13.88 23.83
N PRO A 130 6.08 13.00 24.82
CA PRO A 130 6.44 11.62 24.56
C PRO A 130 5.25 10.86 23.94
N LEU A 131 5.55 9.91 23.04
CA LEU A 131 4.53 9.02 22.49
C LEU A 131 3.81 8.25 23.60
N PRO A 132 2.46 8.20 23.60
CA PRO A 132 1.72 7.35 24.53
C PRO A 132 2.22 5.91 24.44
N GLY A 133 2.71 5.36 25.55
CA GLY A 133 3.26 3.99 25.59
C GLY A 133 2.27 2.92 25.10
N ALA A 134 0.97 3.16 25.28
CA ALA A 134 -0.08 2.30 24.76
C ALA A 134 -0.14 2.23 23.21
N LEU A 135 0.30 3.28 22.51
CA LEU A 135 0.42 3.26 21.05
C LEU A 135 1.67 2.50 20.60
N VAL A 136 2.78 2.66 21.33
CA VAL A 136 4.03 1.93 21.07
C VAL A 136 3.79 0.43 21.24
N LEU A 137 3.19 0.02 22.36
CA LEU A 137 2.85 -1.38 22.65
C LEU A 137 1.87 -1.99 21.64
N LEU A 138 1.08 -1.17 20.93
CA LEU A 138 0.13 -1.68 19.93
C LEU A 138 0.84 -2.29 18.73
N TRP A 139 2.00 -1.76 18.35
CA TRP A 139 2.69 -2.10 17.10
C TRP A 139 4.09 -2.66 17.30
N ALA A 140 4.69 -2.52 18.50
CA ALA A 140 6.04 -2.98 18.78
C ALA A 140 6.25 -4.46 18.41
N ASP A 141 5.33 -5.34 18.81
CA ASP A 141 5.42 -6.77 18.52
C ASP A 141 5.30 -7.07 17.02
N ALA A 142 4.41 -6.36 16.31
CA ALA A 142 4.25 -6.51 14.86
C ALA A 142 5.51 -6.06 14.11
N LEU A 143 6.07 -4.90 14.47
CA LEU A 143 7.27 -4.35 13.85
C LEU A 143 8.50 -5.26 14.08
N LEU A 144 8.66 -5.78 15.29
CA LEU A 144 9.71 -6.75 15.60
C LEU A 144 9.51 -8.08 14.85
N TYR A 145 8.27 -8.52 14.69
CA TYR A 145 7.96 -9.71 13.91
C TYR A 145 8.29 -9.52 12.43
N PHE A 146 7.91 -8.39 11.84
CA PHE A 146 8.20 -8.08 10.44
C PHE A 146 9.71 -7.93 10.18
N GLU A 147 10.46 -7.27 11.07
CA GLU A 147 11.93 -7.19 10.94
C GLU A 147 12.62 -8.56 11.01
N ARG A 148 12.09 -9.48 11.82
CA ARG A 148 12.59 -10.86 11.88
C ARG A 148 12.23 -11.67 10.64
N THR A 149 11.13 -11.32 9.97
CA THR A 149 10.63 -12.04 8.79
C THR A 149 11.30 -11.53 7.52
N TRP A 150 11.46 -10.21 7.42
CA TRP A 150 12.09 -9.51 6.30
C TRP A 150 13.17 -8.59 6.86
N SER A 151 14.44 -9.01 6.72
CA SER A 151 15.57 -8.21 7.17
C SER A 151 15.63 -6.89 6.42
N GLY A 152 15.70 -5.76 7.15
CA GLY A 152 15.68 -4.43 6.55
C GLY A 152 14.30 -3.80 6.44
N PHE A 153 13.25 -4.49 6.87
CA PHE A 153 11.88 -3.95 6.89
C PHE A 153 11.79 -2.59 7.60
N ILE A 154 12.45 -2.42 8.75
CA ILE A 154 12.45 -1.16 9.49
C ILE A 154 13.18 -0.05 8.72
N TYR A 155 14.23 -0.39 7.99
CA TYR A 155 14.94 0.59 7.15
C TYR A 155 14.04 1.07 6.01
N ASP A 156 13.38 0.16 5.30
CA ASP A 156 12.47 0.50 4.21
C ASP A 156 11.25 1.30 4.72
N LEU A 157 10.72 0.93 5.88
CA LEU A 157 9.65 1.67 6.54
C LEU A 157 10.08 3.10 6.85
N PHE A 158 11.28 3.28 7.40
CA PHE A 158 11.81 4.61 7.70
C PHE A 158 12.04 5.43 6.43
N GLN A 159 12.58 4.81 5.38
CA GLN A 159 12.77 5.46 4.09
C GLN A 159 11.45 5.96 3.50
N GLN A 160 10.41 5.13 3.49
CA GLN A 160 9.08 5.54 3.00
C GLN A 160 8.42 6.60 3.88
N ILE A 161 8.65 6.59 5.20
CA ILE A 161 8.19 7.67 6.08
C ILE A 161 8.84 8.99 5.66
N VAL A 162 10.16 9.01 5.46
CA VAL A 162 10.89 10.22 5.06
C VAL A 162 10.43 10.71 3.69
N GLU A 163 10.24 9.79 2.74
CA GLU A 163 9.73 10.10 1.40
C GLU A 163 8.33 10.70 1.45
N ALA A 164 7.40 10.08 2.19
CA ALA A 164 6.04 10.59 2.36
C ALA A 164 6.02 11.98 3.03
N LEU A 165 6.93 12.24 3.98
CA LEU A 165 7.07 13.55 4.61
C LEU A 165 7.70 14.59 3.67
N ALA A 166 8.64 14.19 2.83
CA ALA A 166 9.26 15.05 1.82
C ALA A 166 8.24 15.44 0.72
N GLU A 167 7.44 14.48 0.25
CA GLU A 167 6.35 14.73 -0.71
C GLU A 167 5.24 15.60 -0.11
N ALA A 168 4.92 15.41 1.18
CA ALA A 168 3.97 16.25 1.91
C ALA A 168 4.50 17.67 2.22
N SER A 169 5.72 18.00 1.80
CA SER A 169 6.29 19.34 1.88
C SER A 169 6.26 20.10 0.53
N PRO A 170 5.11 20.31 -0.13
CA PRO A 170 5.04 21.33 -1.17
C PRO A 170 4.79 22.69 -0.49
N ALA A 171 5.81 23.55 -0.53
CA ALA A 171 5.73 25.00 -0.35
C ALA A 171 5.08 25.53 0.96
N THR A 172 5.94 25.95 1.88
CA THR A 172 5.66 27.15 2.69
C THR A 172 5.62 28.36 1.75
N GLY A 173 4.45 28.63 1.15
CA GLY A 173 4.29 29.74 0.22
C GLY A 173 2.84 29.88 -0.23
N GLY A 174 2.07 30.69 0.48
CA GLY A 174 0.69 31.01 0.09
C GLY A 174 -0.18 31.40 1.28
N THR A 175 -0.03 32.64 1.73
CA THR A 175 -1.06 33.37 2.46
C THR A 175 -2.38 33.30 1.70
N ASP A 176 -3.26 32.38 2.08
CA ASP A 176 -4.69 32.49 1.81
C ASP A 176 -5.50 32.02 3.02
N ARG A 177 -5.13 32.56 4.19
CA ARG A 177 -6.15 32.92 5.16
C ARG A 177 -6.88 34.10 4.54
N LEU A 178 -7.89 33.79 3.74
CA LEU A 178 -9.02 34.68 3.46
C LEU A 178 -9.45 35.25 4.82
N ALA A 179 -8.94 36.44 5.10
CA ALA A 179 -9.37 37.25 6.21
C ALA A 179 -10.88 37.35 6.11
N ASP A 180 -11.54 36.89 7.17
CA ASP A 180 -12.96 36.92 7.36
C ASP A 180 -13.57 38.22 6.80
N SER A 181 -14.33 38.08 5.71
CA SER A 181 -15.21 39.10 5.11
C SER A 181 -16.34 39.55 6.07
N SER A 182 -16.25 39.23 7.35
CA SER A 182 -17.23 39.59 8.39
C SER A 182 -16.92 40.93 9.07
N TYR A 183 -15.71 41.48 8.93
CA TYR A 183 -15.35 42.77 9.55
C TYR A 183 -15.79 44.01 8.76
N LEU A 184 -16.03 43.90 7.45
CA LEU A 184 -16.50 45.04 6.63
C LEU A 184 -18.01 45.27 6.69
N ALA A 185 -18.78 44.34 7.26
CA ALA A 185 -20.23 44.48 7.38
C ALA A 185 -20.68 45.34 8.58
N THR A 186 -19.78 45.69 9.51
CA THR A 186 -20.15 46.37 10.77
C THR A 186 -19.82 47.87 10.83
N LEU A 187 -19.16 48.44 9.81
CA LEU A 187 -18.80 49.87 9.80
C LEU A 187 -19.63 50.74 8.83
N GLY A 188 -20.65 50.19 8.19
CA GLY A 188 -21.50 50.91 7.22
C GLY A 188 -22.81 51.48 7.76
N ARG A 189 -22.95 51.74 9.07
CA ARG A 189 -24.22 52.28 9.62
C ARG A 189 -24.02 53.24 10.79
N SER A 190 -23.33 54.35 10.55
CA SER A 190 -23.58 55.60 11.27
C SER A 190 -23.01 56.77 10.48
N LEU A 191 -23.88 57.47 9.77
CA LEU A 191 -24.00 58.94 9.72
C LEU A 191 -25.21 59.29 8.83
#